data_AF-A0A2K3KSA3-F1
#
_entry.id   AF-A0A2K3KSA3-F1
#
_cell.length_a   1.000
_cell.length_b   1.000
_cell.length_c   1.000
_cell.angle_alpha   90.00
_cell.angle_beta   90.00
_cell.angle_gamma   90.00
#
_symmetry.space_group_name_H-M   'P 1'
#
loop_
_entity.id
_entity.type
_entity.pdbx_description
1 polymer ?
#
loop_
_entity_poly.entity_id
_entity_poly.type
_entity_poly.pdbx_seq_one_letter_code
_entity_poly.pdbx_strand_id
1 'polypeptide(L)'
;MAVTFALTLALLLLPFTAIPSSANWCVCKDGADAILQKTLDYACGAGADCNPLHQNAPCFQPNTVRAHCSYAVNSFYQKKGQAQGTCDFAGTATVVASDPSK
;
A
#
# COMPACT_ATOMS: atom_id res chain seq x y z
N MET A 1 47.53 6.31 -7.73
CA MET A 1 46.69 7.34 -7.07
C MET A 1 45.96 8.29 -8.03
N ALA A 2 46.13 8.21 -9.36
CA ALA A 2 45.33 9.03 -10.29
C ALA A 2 44.03 8.33 -10.75
N VAL A 3 44.01 7.00 -10.75
CA VAL A 3 42.88 6.19 -11.27
C VAL A 3 41.66 6.22 -10.32
N THR A 4 41.90 6.35 -9.01
CA THR A 4 40.84 6.39 -7.98
C THR A 4 40.04 7.71 -7.97
N PHE A 5 40.66 8.84 -8.34
CA PHE A 5 39.98 10.14 -8.42
C PHE A 5 39.06 10.28 -9.64
N ALA A 6 39.39 9.60 -10.75
CA ALA A 6 38.53 9.59 -11.94
C ALA A 6 37.25 8.77 -11.70
N LEU A 7 37.34 7.67 -10.95
CA LEU A 7 36.19 6.82 -10.60
C LEU A 7 35.21 7.51 -9.65
N THR A 8 35.69 8.34 -8.71
CA THR A 8 34.81 9.07 -7.78
C THR A 8 34.08 10.23 -8.46
N LEU A 9 34.71 10.90 -9.43
CA LEU A 9 34.08 11.97 -10.20
C LEU A 9 33.06 11.46 -11.22
N ALA A 10 33.26 10.25 -11.77
CA ALA A 10 32.33 9.62 -12.70
C ALA A 10 31.01 9.15 -12.05
N LEU A 11 31.01 8.81 -10.75
CA LEU A 11 29.81 8.36 -10.03
C LEU A 11 28.82 9.51 -9.74
N LEU A 12 29.30 10.75 -9.67
CA LEU A 12 28.50 11.98 -9.53
C LEU A 12 27.79 12.42 -10.82
N LEU A 13 28.15 11.82 -11.96
CA LEU A 13 27.58 12.13 -13.28
C LEU A 13 26.54 11.09 -13.75
N LEU A 14 26.27 10.06 -12.94
CA LEU A 14 25.11 9.21 -13.21
C LEU A 14 23.85 10.06 -13.04
N PRO A 15 23.00 10.20 -14.07
CA PRO A 15 21.69 10.76 -13.83
C PRO A 15 21.02 9.88 -12.79
N PHE A 16 20.58 10.45 -11.67
CA PHE A 16 19.61 9.82 -10.81
C PHE A 16 18.38 9.57 -11.69
N THR A 17 18.32 8.41 -12.32
CA THR A 17 17.13 7.96 -13.00
C THR A 17 16.09 7.86 -11.91
N ALA A 18 15.19 8.84 -11.87
CA ALA A 18 14.02 8.77 -11.02
C ALA A 18 13.29 7.50 -11.44
N ILE A 19 13.44 6.43 -10.65
CA ILE A 19 12.68 5.20 -10.86
C ILE A 19 11.22 5.65 -10.78
N PRO A 20 10.43 5.52 -11.86
CA PRO A 20 9.02 5.84 -11.78
C PRO A 20 8.41 4.92 -10.73
N SER A 21 8.03 5.49 -9.59
CA SER A 21 7.37 4.76 -8.53
C SER A 21 5.95 4.45 -9.03
N SER A 22 5.76 3.30 -9.66
CA SER A 22 4.43 2.80 -9.99
C SER A 22 3.70 2.55 -8.68
N ALA A 23 2.86 3.49 -8.27
CA ALA A 23 2.13 3.37 -7.02
C ALA A 23 1.02 2.33 -7.21
N ASN A 24 1.32 1.06 -6.88
CA ASN A 24 0.35 -0.03 -6.82
C ASN A 24 -0.37 0.01 -5.48
N TRP A 25 -1.69 -0.08 -5.50
CA TRP A 25 -2.54 0.07 -4.31
C TRP A 25 -3.36 -1.19 -4.16
N CYS A 26 -3.63 -1.59 -2.92
CA CYS A 26 -4.50 -2.72 -2.65
C CYS A 26 -5.89 -2.20 -2.26
N VAL A 27 -6.94 -2.69 -2.91
CA VAL A 27 -8.33 -2.29 -2.60
C VAL A 27 -9.20 -3.51 -2.37
N CYS A 28 -10.18 -3.39 -1.48
CA CYS A 28 -11.20 -4.42 -1.33
C CYS A 28 -12.19 -4.36 -2.49
N LYS A 29 -12.56 -5.53 -3.02
CA LYS A 29 -13.60 -5.68 -4.04
C LYS A 29 -14.98 -5.42 -3.41
N ASP A 30 -16.00 -5.34 -4.25
CA ASP A 30 -17.38 -5.39 -3.77
C ASP A 30 -17.70 -6.77 -3.18
N GLY A 31 -18.45 -6.78 -2.08
CA GLY A 31 -18.77 -7.98 -1.35
C GLY A 31 -19.67 -7.70 -0.15
N ALA A 32 -20.14 -8.77 0.50
CA ALA A 32 -20.92 -8.64 1.72
C ALA A 32 -20.07 -8.07 2.86
N ASP A 33 -20.62 -7.13 3.64
CA ASP A 33 -19.92 -6.48 4.75
C ASP A 33 -19.30 -7.47 5.73
N ALA A 34 -19.96 -8.61 6.00
CA ALA A 34 -19.43 -9.64 6.87
C ALA A 34 -18.09 -10.21 6.38
N ILE A 35 -17.90 -10.35 5.06
CA ILE A 35 -16.66 -10.84 4.47
C ILE A 35 -15.60 -9.73 4.51
N LEU A 36 -15.97 -8.51 4.13
CA LEU A 36 -15.07 -7.36 4.13
C LEU A 36 -14.59 -7.01 5.54
N GLN A 37 -15.44 -7.17 6.55
CA GLN A 37 -15.07 -6.97 7.95
C GLN A 37 -14.02 -7.99 8.40
N LYS A 38 -14.14 -9.26 8.01
CA LYS A 38 -13.11 -10.28 8.31
C LYS A 38 -11.77 -9.94 7.66
N THR A 39 -11.79 -9.46 6.43
CA THR A 39 -10.58 -8.98 5.75
C THR A 39 -9.95 -7.78 6.47
N LEU A 40 -10.76 -6.80 6.85
CA LEU A 40 -10.35 -5.62 7.63
C LEU A 40 -9.70 -6.04 8.97
N ASP A 41 -10.39 -6.87 9.75
CA ASP A 41 -9.92 -7.35 11.06
C ASP A 41 -8.57 -8.06 10.93
N TYR A 42 -8.43 -8.92 9.92
CA TYR A 42 -7.17 -9.62 9.64
C TYR A 42 -6.05 -8.65 9.27
N ALA A 43 -6.29 -7.71 8.35
CA ALA A 43 -5.28 -6.74 7.94
C ALA A 43 -4.76 -5.93 9.14
N CYS A 44 -5.67 -5.42 9.99
CA CYS A 44 -5.31 -4.69 11.20
C CYS A 44 -4.52 -5.54 12.19
N GLY A 45 -4.92 -6.80 12.42
CA GLY A 45 -4.20 -7.72 13.30
C GLY A 45 -2.85 -8.18 12.74
N ALA A 46 -2.67 -8.17 11.42
CA ALA A 46 -1.48 -8.66 10.74
C ALA A 46 -0.44 -7.57 10.42
N GLY A 47 -0.66 -6.35 10.90
CA GLY A 47 0.33 -5.25 10.85
C GLY A 47 -0.02 -4.09 9.91
N ALA A 48 -1.26 -3.98 9.43
CA ALA A 48 -1.75 -2.71 8.88
C ALA A 48 -1.77 -1.62 9.97
N ASP A 49 -1.64 -0.37 9.56
CA ASP A 49 -2.01 0.77 10.41
C ASP A 49 -3.51 1.04 10.24
N CYS A 50 -4.29 0.81 11.31
CA CYS A 50 -5.73 1.02 11.33
C CYS A 50 -6.17 2.13 12.30
N ASN A 51 -5.24 2.81 12.97
CA ASN A 51 -5.57 3.94 13.85
C ASN A 51 -6.34 5.06 13.13
N PRO A 52 -6.04 5.38 11.85
CA PRO A 52 -6.78 6.41 11.11
C PRO A 52 -8.23 6.05 10.79
N LEU A 53 -8.65 4.79 11.01
CA LEU A 53 -10.01 4.30 10.77
C LEU A 53 -10.94 4.43 11.99
N HIS A 54 -10.43 4.83 13.15
CA HIS A 54 -11.27 5.01 14.32
C HIS A 54 -12.16 6.24 14.20
N GLN A 55 -13.26 6.24 14.95
CA GLN A 55 -14.17 7.39 14.99
C GLN A 55 -13.40 8.68 15.32
N ASN A 56 -13.68 9.74 14.56
CA ASN A 56 -13.00 11.05 14.60
C ASN A 56 -11.55 11.07 14.08
N ALA A 57 -11.06 9.99 13.48
CA ALA A 57 -9.74 9.97 12.85
C ALA A 57 -9.81 10.33 11.34
N PRO A 58 -8.68 10.71 10.71
CA PRO A 58 -8.67 11.29 9.36
C PRO A 58 -9.23 10.41 8.24
N CYS A 59 -9.19 9.08 8.39
CA CYS A 59 -9.63 8.12 7.38
C CYS A 59 -10.91 7.38 7.80
N PHE A 60 -11.64 7.90 8.79
CA PHE A 60 -12.93 7.33 9.19
C PHE A 60 -14.01 7.49 8.12
N GLN A 61 -13.97 8.59 7.35
CA GLN A 61 -14.95 8.84 6.29
C GLN A 61 -14.40 8.40 4.92
N PRO A 62 -15.22 7.77 4.06
CA PRO A 62 -16.61 7.38 4.31
C PRO A 62 -16.72 6.20 5.29
N ASN A 63 -17.67 6.27 6.24
CA ASN A 63 -17.88 5.22 7.24
C ASN A 63 -18.61 4.00 6.65
N THR A 64 -17.90 3.23 5.83
CA THR A 64 -18.36 1.98 5.22
C THR A 64 -17.31 0.90 5.41
N VAL A 65 -17.74 -0.35 5.58
CA VAL A 65 -16.83 -1.48 5.77
C VAL A 65 -15.87 -1.62 4.58
N ARG A 66 -16.35 -1.42 3.36
CA ARG A 66 -15.51 -1.48 2.14
C ARG A 66 -14.41 -0.41 2.12
N ALA A 67 -14.71 0.81 2.54
CA ALA A 67 -13.72 1.89 2.55
C ALA A 67 -12.64 1.64 3.61
N HIS A 68 -13.05 1.25 4.82
CA HIS A 68 -12.13 0.87 5.90
C HIS A 68 -11.30 -0.36 5.52
N CYS A 69 -11.93 -1.38 4.93
CA CYS A 69 -11.26 -2.56 4.39
C CYS A 69 -10.18 -2.16 3.37
N SER A 70 -10.52 -1.32 2.38
CA SER A 70 -9.59 -0.87 1.34
C SER A 70 -8.39 -0.13 1.93
N TYR A 71 -8.61 0.70 2.94
CA TYR A 71 -7.52 1.37 3.66
C TYR A 71 -6.60 0.37 4.36
N ALA A 72 -7.18 -0.57 5.12
CA ALA A 72 -6.42 -1.54 5.90
C ALA A 72 -5.60 -2.49 5.00
N VAL A 73 -6.20 -3.03 3.93
CA VAL A 73 -5.47 -3.90 3.00
C VAL A 73 -4.38 -3.15 2.23
N ASN A 74 -4.59 -1.87 1.90
CA ASN A 74 -3.53 -1.05 1.32
C ASN A 74 -2.40 -0.82 2.32
N SER A 75 -2.72 -0.43 3.55
CA SER A 75 -1.74 -0.21 4.61
C SER A 75 -0.88 -1.47 4.87
N PHE A 76 -1.52 -2.65 4.91
CA PHE A 76 -0.82 -3.93 4.97
C PHE A 76 0.09 -4.16 3.76
N TYR A 77 -0.45 -4.02 2.54
CA TYR A 77 0.26 -4.23 1.28
C TYR A 77 1.52 -3.36 1.17
N GLN A 78 1.40 -2.06 1.48
CA GLN A 78 2.53 -1.14 1.46
C GLN A 78 3.59 -1.52 2.52
N LYS A 79 3.17 -1.87 3.75
CA LYS A 79 4.08 -2.28 4.82
C LYS A 79 4.80 -3.61 4.53
N LYS A 80 4.22 -4.47 3.68
CA LYS A 80 4.87 -5.69 3.17
C LYS A 80 5.72 -5.45 1.92
N GLY A 81 5.99 -4.19 1.57
CA GLY A 81 6.82 -3.84 0.42
C GLY A 81 6.20 -4.22 -0.91
N GLN A 82 4.86 -4.23 -0.99
CA GLN A 82 4.12 -4.58 -2.20
C GLN A 82 4.39 -6.01 -2.71
N ALA A 83 4.83 -6.91 -1.83
CA ALA A 83 5.22 -8.26 -2.19
C ALA A 83 4.07 -9.04 -2.86
N GLN A 84 4.42 -9.89 -3.82
CA GLN A 84 3.44 -10.70 -4.55
C GLN A 84 2.57 -11.52 -3.58
N GLY A 85 1.26 -11.53 -3.82
CA GLY A 85 0.29 -12.25 -2.99
C GLY A 85 -0.16 -11.53 -1.71
N THR A 86 0.49 -10.44 -1.30
CA THR A 86 0.10 -9.72 -0.07
C THR A 86 -1.18 -8.89 -0.19
N CYS A 87 -1.75 -8.79 -1.40
CA CYS A 87 -3.04 -8.17 -1.68
C CYS A 87 -4.12 -9.19 -2.08
N ASP A 88 -3.92 -10.49 -1.80
CA ASP A 88 -4.92 -11.50 -2.14
C ASP A 88 -6.12 -11.50 -1.17
N PHE A 89 -5.85 -11.59 0.14
CA PHE A 89 -6.86 -11.67 1.20
C PHE A 89 -8.00 -12.68 0.88
N ALA A 90 -7.65 -13.90 0.47
CA ALA A 90 -8.58 -14.92 0.02
C ALA A 90 -9.46 -14.46 -1.16
N GLY A 91 -8.86 -13.69 -2.07
CA GLY A 91 -9.52 -13.10 -3.24
C GLY A 91 -10.43 -11.91 -2.95
N THR A 92 -10.51 -11.41 -1.71
CA THR A 92 -11.37 -10.27 -1.33
C THR A 92 -10.77 -8.91 -1.71
N ALA A 93 -9.47 -8.85 -2.00
CA ALA A 93 -8.78 -7.64 -2.42
C ALA A 93 -8.10 -7.81 -3.79
N THR A 94 -7.69 -6.70 -4.38
CA THR A 94 -6.98 -6.68 -5.67
C THR A 94 -6.06 -5.49 -5.78
N VAL A 95 -4.99 -5.66 -6.56
CA VAL A 95 -4.03 -4.59 -6.86
C VAL A 95 -4.58 -3.72 -7.99
N VAL A 96 -4.56 -2.41 -7.78
CA VAL A 96 -4.87 -1.40 -8.78
C VAL A 96 -3.66 -0.49 -9.00
N ALA A 97 -3.46 -0.05 -10.24
CA ALA A 97 -2.36 0.85 -10.61
C ALA A 97 -2.76 2.35 -10.53
N SER A 98 -3.98 2.63 -10.07
CA SER A 98 -4.54 3.97 -9.99
C SER A 98 -5.03 4.25 -8.58
N ASP A 99 -4.81 5.49 -8.14
CA ASP A 99 -5.30 6.04 -6.90
C ASP A 99 -6.86 5.99 -6.84
N PRO A 100 -7.49 5.14 -6.01
CA PRO A 100 -8.92 5.03 -5.84
C PRO A 100 -9.51 6.14 -4.94
N SER A 101 -8.71 7.08 -4.44
CA SER A 101 -9.21 8.30 -3.78
C SER A 101 -9.51 9.44 -4.75
N LYS A 102 -9.23 9.25 -6.05
CA LYS A 102 -9.46 10.22 -7.13
C LYS A 102 -10.77 9.96 -7.87
#